data_AF-A0A9P6EFG1-F1
#
_entry.id   AF-A0A9P6EFG1-F1
#
_cell.length_a   1.000
_cell.length_b   1.000
_cell.length_c   1.000
_cell.angle_alpha   90.00
_cell.angle_beta   90.00
_cell.angle_gamma   90.00
#
_symmetry.space_group_name_H-M   'P 1'
#
loop_
_entity.id
_entity.type
_entity.pdbx_description
1 polymer ?
#
loop_
_entity_poly.entity_id
_entity_poly.type
_entity_poly.pdbx_seq_one_letter_code
_entity_poly.pdbx_strand_id
1 'polypeptide(L)'
;MRKFEDAFVRTLRVVCSWLQPSYTSLDDDEDDDDDDDDEEEDDEDEAAEDVDQHKREERDAHENQLLSLFRSSYLLEVLHAFLSNNKPRDWIAHSETYIAILEMMRRMLDSGLGAVLNETPTFSPSGSSASAPASAVYTPFATPSGSTSSSASSSPSSSQQQPPVSLYDLIKQLEKHRSPLMNLASRMQFSATVDKVNNLCDAISYLLLQQMVG
;
A
#
# COMPACT_ATOMS: atom_id res chain seq x y z
N MET A 1 -16.84 8.76 -8.92
CA MET A 1 -15.58 8.49 -8.19
C MET A 1 -15.80 7.99 -6.77
N ARG A 2 -16.65 8.61 -5.93
CA ARG A 2 -16.86 8.15 -4.52
C ARG A 2 -17.10 6.64 -4.35
N LYS A 3 -17.90 5.99 -5.20
CA LYS A 3 -18.14 4.55 -5.12
C LYS A 3 -16.86 3.70 -5.27
N PHE A 4 -15.93 4.12 -6.14
CA PHE A 4 -14.65 3.46 -6.31
C PHE A 4 -13.78 3.68 -5.07
N GLU A 5 -13.73 4.93 -4.57
CA GLU A 5 -12.99 5.30 -3.37
C GLU A 5 -13.44 4.47 -2.16
N ASP A 6 -14.75 4.41 -1.91
CA ASP A 6 -15.31 3.64 -0.80
C ASP A 6 -15.01 2.14 -0.94
N ALA A 7 -15.07 1.60 -2.16
CA ALA A 7 -14.73 0.20 -2.42
C ALA A 7 -13.24 -0.05 -2.19
N PHE A 8 -12.38 0.83 -2.67
CA PHE A 8 -10.93 0.76 -2.48
C PHE A 8 -10.56 0.83 -1.01
N VAL A 9 -11.09 1.79 -0.25
CA VAL A 9 -10.89 1.91 1.20
C VAL A 9 -11.36 0.64 1.92
N ARG A 10 -12.52 0.08 1.55
CA ARG A 10 -13.00 -1.19 2.13
C ARG A 10 -12.05 -2.35 1.82
N THR A 11 -11.57 -2.46 0.59
CA THR A 11 -10.58 -3.49 0.22
C THR A 11 -9.29 -3.34 1.00
N LEU A 12 -8.75 -2.12 1.14
CA LEU A 12 -7.55 -1.87 1.95
C LEU A 12 -7.75 -2.32 3.39
N ARG A 13 -8.91 -2.05 4.00
CA ARG A 13 -9.23 -2.50 5.37
C ARG A 13 -9.29 -4.03 5.49
N VAL A 14 -9.84 -4.72 4.49
CA VAL A 14 -9.84 -6.19 4.44
C VAL A 14 -8.39 -6.70 4.36
N VAL A 15 -7.57 -6.12 3.51
CA VAL A 15 -6.14 -6.48 3.43
C VAL A 15 -5.44 -6.21 4.77
N CYS A 16 -5.69 -5.08 5.43
CA CYS A 16 -5.16 -4.80 6.77
C CYS A 16 -5.58 -5.85 7.80
N SER A 17 -6.80 -6.41 7.71
CA SER A 17 -7.24 -7.47 8.62
C SER A 17 -6.52 -8.80 8.37
N TRP A 18 -6.10 -9.07 7.14
CA TRP A 18 -5.26 -10.25 6.82
C TRP A 18 -3.81 -10.07 7.25
N LEU A 19 -3.36 -8.82 7.40
CA LEU A 19 -2.05 -8.48 7.94
C LEU A 19 -2.01 -8.46 9.47
N GLN A 20 -3.13 -8.72 10.16
CA GLN A 20 -3.11 -8.77 11.63
C GLN A 20 -2.47 -10.09 12.09
N PRO A 21 -1.41 -10.02 12.92
CA PRO A 21 -0.86 -11.20 13.55
C PRO A 21 -1.95 -11.84 14.42
N SER A 22 -2.20 -13.14 14.26
CA SER A 22 -3.20 -13.91 15.00
C SER A 22 -2.89 -14.12 16.50
N TYR A 23 -1.97 -13.34 17.07
CA TYR A 23 -1.38 -13.58 18.39
C TYR A 23 -2.19 -13.04 19.56
N THR A 24 -3.34 -12.39 19.34
CA THR A 24 -4.15 -11.80 20.42
C THR A 24 -5.05 -12.82 21.14
N SER A 25 -4.70 -14.11 21.15
CA SER A 25 -5.50 -15.16 21.77
C SER A 25 -4.71 -15.98 22.80
N LEU A 26 -3.59 -15.45 23.32
CA LEU A 26 -2.72 -16.19 24.24
C LEU A 26 -2.87 -15.83 25.72
N ASP A 27 -3.72 -14.87 26.09
CA ASP A 27 -3.74 -14.34 27.47
C ASP A 27 -5.14 -14.33 28.14
N ASP A 28 -6.08 -15.19 27.75
CA ASP A 28 -7.44 -15.26 28.36
C ASP A 28 -7.72 -16.60 29.08
N ASP A 29 -6.69 -17.37 29.44
CA ASP A 29 -6.79 -18.54 30.34
C ASP A 29 -5.99 -18.32 31.66
N GLU A 30 -5.80 -17.07 32.09
CA GLU A 30 -5.47 -16.75 33.48
C GLU A 30 -6.78 -16.44 34.21
N ASP A 31 -7.45 -17.47 34.76
CA ASP A 31 -8.31 -17.39 35.95
C ASP A 31 -9.02 -18.75 36.17
N ASP A 32 -8.43 -19.59 37.03
CA ASP A 32 -9.14 -20.16 38.20
C ASP A 32 -8.18 -21.08 38.99
N ASP A 33 -7.44 -20.44 39.88
CA ASP A 33 -7.27 -20.77 41.30
C ASP A 33 -7.51 -22.22 41.82
N ASP A 34 -6.48 -22.66 42.54
CA ASP A 34 -6.47 -23.35 43.84
C ASP A 34 -6.49 -24.88 43.94
N ASP A 35 -5.37 -25.34 44.54
CA ASP A 35 -5.18 -26.48 45.45
C ASP A 35 -5.30 -27.90 44.89
N ASP A 36 -4.17 -28.55 44.61
CA ASP A 36 -3.75 -29.73 45.38
C ASP A 36 -2.29 -30.14 45.05
N ASP A 37 -1.48 -30.21 46.11
CA ASP A 37 -0.13 -30.79 46.16
C ASP A 37 -0.13 -32.22 45.60
N ASP A 38 0.57 -32.49 44.49
CA ASP A 38 1.11 -33.82 44.23
C ASP A 38 2.42 -33.71 43.42
N GLU A 39 3.52 -34.03 44.11
CA GLU A 39 4.88 -34.15 43.59
C GLU A 39 5.00 -35.39 42.68
N GLU A 40 4.92 -35.24 41.36
CA GLU A 40 5.45 -36.23 40.41
C GLU A 40 6.36 -35.48 39.42
N GLU A 41 7.65 -35.44 39.74
CA GLU A 41 8.73 -34.99 38.87
C GLU A 41 8.97 -35.97 37.71
N ASP A 42 9.45 -35.42 36.60
CA ASP A 42 10.15 -36.07 35.49
C ASP A 42 9.30 -36.82 34.45
N ASP A 43 8.94 -36.15 33.33
CA ASP A 43 8.99 -36.70 31.95
C ASP A 43 8.32 -35.80 30.84
N GLU A 44 7.87 -34.56 31.11
CA GLU A 44 7.06 -33.78 30.15
C GLU A 44 7.80 -32.84 29.17
N ASP A 45 9.13 -32.74 29.21
CA ASP A 45 9.87 -31.70 28.46
C ASP A 45 9.99 -31.93 26.93
N GLU A 46 9.70 -33.13 26.39
CA GLU A 46 9.94 -33.39 24.95
C GLU A 46 8.75 -33.07 24.02
N ALA A 47 7.54 -32.79 24.54
CA ALA A 47 6.37 -32.52 23.70
C ALA A 47 6.18 -31.02 23.35
N ALA A 48 6.82 -30.11 24.08
CA ALA A 48 6.68 -28.67 23.89
C ALA A 48 7.44 -28.14 22.65
N GLU A 49 8.53 -28.80 22.23
CA GLU A 49 9.37 -28.31 21.12
C GLU A 49 8.72 -28.47 19.72
N ASP A 50 7.84 -29.48 19.53
CA ASP A 50 7.24 -29.77 18.21
C ASP A 50 6.10 -28.79 17.85
N VAL A 51 5.37 -28.30 18.85
CA VAL A 51 4.24 -27.36 18.67
C VAL A 51 4.73 -26.00 18.16
N ASP A 52 5.86 -25.52 18.67
CA ASP A 52 6.43 -24.23 18.28
C ASP A 52 7.00 -24.22 16.85
N GLN A 53 7.54 -25.36 16.39
CA GLN A 53 8.09 -25.49 15.04
C GLN A 53 6.97 -25.43 13.98
N HIS A 54 5.86 -26.15 14.18
CA HIS A 54 4.73 -26.12 13.24
C HIS A 54 4.13 -24.71 13.12
N LYS A 55 3.94 -24.01 14.25
CA LYS A 55 3.39 -22.65 14.26
C LYS A 55 4.28 -21.66 13.52
N ARG A 56 5.61 -21.83 13.60
CA ARG A 56 6.59 -21.02 12.86
C ARG A 56 6.50 -21.26 11.36
N GLU A 57 6.43 -22.51 10.92
CA GLU A 57 6.33 -22.88 9.50
C GLU A 57 5.04 -22.36 8.87
N GLU A 58 3.92 -22.45 9.58
CA GLU A 58 2.63 -21.92 9.11
C GLU A 58 2.68 -20.40 8.93
N ARG A 59 3.31 -19.67 9.85
CA ARG A 59 3.52 -18.23 9.73
C ARG A 59 4.36 -17.88 8.51
N ASP A 60 5.49 -18.56 8.34
CA ASP A 60 6.41 -18.27 7.24
C ASP A 60 5.74 -18.60 5.89
N ALA A 61 4.89 -19.65 5.81
CA ALA A 61 4.08 -19.96 4.64
C ALA A 61 3.04 -18.86 4.34
N HIS A 62 2.34 -18.37 5.36
CA HIS A 62 1.36 -17.29 5.23
C HIS A 62 2.03 -15.98 4.77
N GLU A 63 3.17 -15.61 5.34
CA GLU A 63 3.96 -14.45 4.92
C GLU A 63 4.38 -14.57 3.44
N ASN A 64 4.87 -15.74 3.02
CA ASN A 64 5.24 -15.98 1.62
C ASN A 64 4.05 -15.88 0.65
N GLN A 65 2.87 -16.33 1.08
CA GLN A 65 1.64 -16.19 0.29
C GLN A 65 1.26 -14.71 0.14
N LEU A 66 1.33 -13.92 1.22
CA LEU A 66 1.09 -12.48 1.19
C LEU A 66 2.10 -11.77 0.28
N LEU A 67 3.39 -12.09 0.40
CA LEU A 67 4.45 -11.56 -0.46
C LEU A 67 4.14 -11.81 -1.94
N SER A 68 3.76 -13.05 -2.29
CA SER A 68 3.38 -13.42 -3.65
C SER A 68 2.14 -12.65 -4.14
N LEU A 69 1.15 -12.46 -3.28
CA LEU A 69 -0.06 -11.70 -3.58
C LEU A 69 0.27 -10.23 -3.89
N PHE A 70 1.07 -9.57 -3.05
CA PHE A 70 1.43 -8.16 -3.29
C PHE A 70 2.23 -7.99 -4.59
N ARG A 71 3.22 -8.86 -4.84
CA ARG A 71 4.05 -8.84 -6.06
C ARG A 71 3.26 -9.10 -7.34
N SER A 72 2.19 -9.89 -7.27
CA SER A 72 1.34 -10.20 -8.43
C SER A 72 0.19 -9.20 -8.61
N SER A 73 -0.03 -8.32 -7.63
CA SER A 73 -1.09 -7.32 -7.65
C SER A 73 -0.60 -5.95 -8.16
N TYR A 74 -1.51 -5.15 -8.70
CA TYR A 74 -1.25 -3.74 -9.03
C TYR A 74 -1.37 -2.79 -7.82
N LEU A 75 -1.44 -3.34 -6.61
CA LEU A 75 -1.76 -2.55 -5.43
C LEU A 75 -0.63 -1.57 -5.14
N LEU A 76 0.62 -2.01 -5.18
CA LEU A 76 1.80 -1.19 -4.87
C LEU A 76 1.94 -0.02 -5.85
N GLU A 77 1.63 -0.23 -7.14
CA GLU A 77 1.60 0.83 -8.15
C GLU A 77 0.51 1.86 -7.86
N VAL A 78 -0.67 1.41 -7.44
CA VAL A 78 -1.77 2.30 -7.05
C VAL A 78 -1.35 3.12 -5.82
N LEU A 79 -0.78 2.50 -4.79
CA LEU A 79 -0.27 3.24 -3.62
C LEU A 79 0.79 4.26 -4.05
N HIS A 80 1.74 3.84 -4.89
CA HIS A 80 2.79 4.72 -5.40
C HIS A 80 2.20 5.94 -6.11
N ALA A 81 1.19 5.73 -6.97
CA ALA A 81 0.51 6.82 -7.68
C ALA A 81 -0.19 7.80 -6.72
N PHE A 82 -0.84 7.29 -5.67
CA PHE A 82 -1.48 8.14 -4.65
C PHE A 82 -0.46 8.95 -3.84
N LEU A 83 0.60 8.30 -3.36
CA LEU A 83 1.63 8.93 -2.51
C LEU A 83 2.54 9.88 -3.28
N SER A 84 2.68 9.68 -4.59
CA SER A 84 3.39 10.62 -5.48
C SER A 84 2.64 11.95 -5.65
N ASN A 85 1.38 12.06 -5.20
CA ASN A 85 0.61 13.29 -5.33
C ASN A 85 1.13 14.38 -4.39
N ASN A 86 1.61 15.49 -4.96
CA ASN A 86 2.11 16.63 -4.20
C ASN A 86 1.07 17.71 -3.89
N LYS A 87 -0.22 17.49 -4.21
CA LYS A 87 -1.27 18.50 -4.03
C LYS A 87 -1.95 18.35 -2.67
N PRO A 88 -1.73 19.25 -1.68
CA PRO A 88 -2.30 19.10 -0.34
C PRO A 88 -3.83 19.13 -0.31
N ARG A 89 -4.47 19.76 -1.31
CA ARG A 89 -5.93 19.77 -1.45
C ARG A 89 -6.50 18.37 -1.73
N ASP A 90 -5.80 17.58 -2.54
CA ASP A 90 -6.24 16.23 -2.90
C ASP A 90 -6.11 15.29 -1.69
N TRP A 91 -5.05 15.46 -0.89
CA TRP A 91 -4.86 14.73 0.36
C TRP A 91 -6.02 14.93 1.33
N ILE A 92 -6.55 16.15 1.42
CA ILE A 92 -7.69 16.45 2.30
C ILE A 92 -8.99 15.93 1.71
N ALA A 93 -9.20 16.14 0.41
CA ALA A 93 -10.38 15.69 -0.30
C ALA A 93 -10.53 14.15 -0.21
N HIS A 94 -9.42 13.43 -0.28
CA HIS A 94 -9.34 11.97 -0.22
C HIS A 94 -8.69 11.46 1.07
N SER A 95 -8.88 12.19 2.17
CA SER A 95 -8.23 11.92 3.47
C SER A 95 -8.45 10.50 3.96
N GLU A 96 -9.66 9.96 3.81
CA GLU A 96 -9.97 8.58 4.22
C GLU A 96 -9.18 7.54 3.40
N THR A 97 -8.97 7.81 2.11
CA THR A 97 -8.16 6.97 1.22
C THR A 97 -6.70 7.01 1.64
N TYR A 98 -6.14 8.20 1.86
CA TYR A 98 -4.75 8.35 2.29
C TYR A 98 -4.52 7.72 3.68
N ILE A 99 -5.44 7.90 4.62
CA ILE A 99 -5.36 7.24 5.94
C ILE A 99 -5.36 5.72 5.79
N ALA A 100 -6.24 5.15 4.95
CA ALA A 100 -6.29 3.71 4.72
C ALA A 100 -5.00 3.19 4.06
N ILE A 101 -4.41 3.94 3.13
CA ILE A 101 -3.12 3.62 2.51
C ILE A 101 -2.00 3.62 3.57
N LEU A 102 -1.92 4.67 4.39
CA LEU A 102 -0.89 4.80 5.42
C LEU A 102 -1.00 3.70 6.48
N GLU A 103 -2.23 3.37 6.92
CA GLU A 103 -2.47 2.27 7.85
C GLU A 103 -2.11 0.91 7.22
N MET A 104 -2.40 0.69 5.93
CA MET A 104 -1.99 -0.57 5.28
C MET A 104 -0.48 -0.70 5.21
N MET A 105 0.24 0.37 4.84
CA MET A 105 1.70 0.34 4.78
C MET A 105 2.33 0.11 6.15
N ARG A 106 1.74 0.71 7.19
CA ARG A 106 2.09 0.44 8.58
C ARG A 106 1.92 -1.04 8.91
N ARG A 107 0.76 -1.64 8.60
CA ARG A 107 0.50 -3.07 8.83
C ARG A 107 1.46 -3.97 8.06
N MET A 108 1.85 -3.59 6.85
CA MET A 108 2.86 -4.32 6.09
C MET A 108 4.23 -4.29 6.78
N LEU A 109 4.63 -3.16 7.37
CA LEU A 109 5.85 -3.06 8.17
C LEU A 109 5.75 -3.89 9.46
N ASP A 110 4.62 -3.83 10.16
CA ASP A 110 4.34 -4.65 11.36
C ASP A 110 4.42 -6.16 11.05
N SER A 111 4.03 -6.56 9.85
CA SER A 111 4.01 -7.97 9.40
C SER A 111 5.35 -8.44 8.81
N GLY A 112 6.42 -7.66 8.92
CA GLY A 112 7.72 -8.03 8.33
C GLY A 112 7.80 -7.95 6.79
N LEU A 113 6.75 -7.46 6.13
CA LEU A 113 6.70 -7.31 4.66
C LEU A 113 7.45 -6.06 4.14
N GLY A 114 8.35 -5.48 4.96
CA GLY A 114 9.12 -4.29 4.61
C GLY A 114 9.97 -4.45 3.36
N ALA A 115 10.42 -5.68 3.05
CA ALA A 115 11.16 -5.99 1.82
C ALA A 115 10.36 -5.63 0.55
N VAL A 116 9.04 -5.83 0.56
CA VAL A 116 8.17 -5.50 -0.58
C VAL A 116 8.08 -3.99 -0.80
N LEU A 117 8.14 -3.19 0.28
CA LEU A 117 8.10 -1.73 0.17
C LEU A 117 9.41 -1.15 -0.40
N ASN A 118 10.51 -1.90 -0.28
CA ASN A 118 11.79 -1.55 -0.90
C ASN A 118 11.87 -1.93 -2.38
N GLU A 119 11.00 -2.82 -2.86
CA GLU A 119 10.94 -3.17 -4.27
C GLU A 119 10.43 -1.97 -5.08
N THR A 120 11.16 -1.65 -6.14
CA THR A 120 10.75 -0.62 -7.08
C THR A 120 9.62 -1.16 -7.94
N PRO A 121 8.47 -0.45 -8.03
CA PRO A 121 7.37 -0.90 -8.87
C PRO A 121 7.87 -1.04 -10.31
N THR A 122 7.83 -2.27 -10.83
CA THR A 122 8.26 -2.52 -12.20
C THR A 122 7.12 -2.09 -13.10
N PHE A 123 7.02 -0.79 -13.38
CA PHE A 123 6.18 -0.28 -14.46
C PHE A 123 6.72 -0.86 -15.76
N SER A 124 6.29 -2.06 -16.11
CA SER A 124 6.51 -2.59 -17.44
C SER A 124 5.66 -1.76 -18.39
N PRO A 125 6.25 -0.95 -19.28
CA PRO A 125 5.52 -0.28 -20.35
C PRO A 125 5.16 -1.32 -21.42
N SER A 126 4.51 -2.43 -21.04
CA SER A 126 4.00 -3.42 -21.98
C SER A 126 2.62 -2.98 -22.48
N GLY A 127 2.63 -1.82 -23.13
CA GLY A 127 1.59 -1.35 -24.05
C GLY A 127 2.00 -1.54 -25.51
N SER A 128 3.08 -2.28 -25.80
CA SER A 128 3.41 -2.72 -27.16
C SER A 128 2.63 -3.99 -27.50
N SER A 129 1.31 -3.87 -27.60
CA SER A 129 0.43 -4.83 -28.25
C SER A 129 -0.17 -4.17 -29.48
N ALA A 130 0.49 -4.32 -30.63
CA ALA A 130 -0.11 -4.28 -31.97
C ALA A 130 0.93 -4.60 -33.06
N SER A 131 1.45 -5.83 -33.10
CA SER A 131 1.84 -6.45 -34.37
C SER A 131 0.66 -7.30 -34.86
N ALA A 132 -0.34 -6.62 -35.44
CA ALA A 132 -1.37 -7.30 -36.20
C ALA A 132 -0.72 -7.94 -37.45
N PRO A 133 -0.95 -9.22 -37.75
CA PRO A 133 -0.56 -9.78 -39.04
C PRO A 133 -1.44 -9.16 -40.13
N ALA A 134 -0.79 -8.45 -41.05
CA ALA A 134 -1.40 -7.88 -42.24
C ALA A 134 -1.91 -9.00 -43.17
N SER A 135 -3.22 -9.12 -43.35
CA SER A 135 -3.83 -9.72 -44.55
C SER A 135 -5.34 -9.43 -44.64
N ALA A 136 -5.71 -8.65 -45.67
CA ALA A 136 -7.01 -8.51 -46.37
C ALA A 136 -7.13 -7.05 -46.84
N VAL A 137 -6.62 -6.65 -48.00
CA VAL A 137 -7.20 -6.79 -49.36
C VAL A 137 -8.58 -6.11 -49.51
N TYR A 138 -8.56 -4.96 -50.21
CA TYR A 138 -9.57 -4.37 -51.11
C TYR A 138 -10.95 -3.95 -50.52
N THR A 139 -11.35 -2.68 -50.55
CA THR A 139 -11.86 -1.99 -51.76
C THR A 139 -12.04 -0.47 -51.55
N PRO A 140 -12.20 0.32 -52.64
CA PRO A 140 -12.12 1.78 -52.67
C PRO A 140 -13.50 2.47 -52.66
N PHE A 141 -13.59 3.66 -52.08
CA PHE A 141 -14.47 4.70 -52.60
C PHE A 141 -13.93 6.09 -52.26
N ALA A 142 -13.71 6.88 -53.31
CA ALA A 142 -13.20 8.24 -53.26
C ALA A 142 -14.32 9.23 -52.89
N THR A 143 -13.99 10.27 -52.12
CA THR A 143 -14.60 11.62 -52.23
C THR A 143 -13.67 12.67 -51.60
N PRO A 144 -13.81 13.97 -51.97
CA PRO A 144 -12.67 14.83 -52.24
C PRO A 144 -12.29 15.83 -51.12
N SER A 145 -11.00 16.18 -51.16
CA SER A 145 -10.37 17.47 -50.85
C SER A 145 -11.11 18.44 -49.92
N GLY A 146 -10.67 18.44 -48.66
CA GLY A 146 -10.73 19.60 -47.77
C GLY A 146 -9.34 19.87 -47.21
N SER A 147 -8.69 20.89 -47.74
CA SER A 147 -7.37 21.36 -47.32
C SER A 147 -7.41 21.84 -45.87
N THR A 148 -6.67 21.18 -44.97
CA THR A 148 -6.23 21.77 -43.71
C THR A 148 -4.75 21.56 -43.53
N SER A 149 -4.06 22.68 -43.52
CA SER A 149 -2.63 22.89 -43.41
C SER A 149 -2.03 22.15 -42.22
N SER A 150 -0.92 21.48 -42.50
CA SER A 150 -0.01 20.87 -41.55
C SER A 150 0.47 21.88 -40.50
N SER A 151 0.45 21.48 -39.24
CA SER A 151 1.31 22.02 -38.19
C SER A 151 1.69 20.86 -37.29
N ALA A 152 2.52 19.96 -37.82
CA ALA A 152 3.19 18.93 -37.06
C ALA A 152 4.26 19.60 -36.18
N SER A 153 3.88 20.00 -34.96
CA SER A 153 4.82 20.30 -33.89
C SER A 153 5.03 19.04 -33.08
N SER A 154 5.84 18.12 -33.61
CA SER A 154 6.41 17.01 -32.84
C SER A 154 7.50 17.58 -31.92
N SER A 155 7.09 18.04 -30.74
CA SER A 155 8.00 18.18 -29.61
C SER A 155 8.18 16.80 -28.99
N PRO A 156 9.37 16.17 -29.02
CA PRO A 156 9.67 15.10 -28.10
C PRO A 156 9.79 15.75 -26.72
N SER A 157 8.69 15.74 -25.96
CA SER A 157 8.77 15.93 -24.51
C SER A 157 9.58 14.76 -23.99
N SER A 158 10.88 15.00 -23.81
CA SER A 158 11.78 14.22 -22.99
C SER A 158 11.16 14.12 -21.61
N SER A 159 10.27 13.16 -21.46
CA SER A 159 9.75 12.69 -20.19
C SER A 159 10.96 12.04 -19.55
N GLN A 160 11.74 12.88 -18.85
CA GLN A 160 12.84 12.48 -18.01
C GLN A 160 12.22 11.45 -17.07
N GLN A 161 12.38 10.17 -17.41
CA GLN A 161 11.95 9.07 -16.58
C GLN A 161 12.80 9.20 -15.33
N GLN A 162 12.22 9.82 -14.30
CA GLN A 162 12.82 9.80 -12.99
C GLN A 162 13.02 8.32 -12.63
N PRO A 163 14.16 7.96 -12.04
CA PRO A 163 14.41 6.59 -11.64
C PRO A 163 13.23 6.10 -10.79
N PRO A 164 12.82 4.83 -10.94
CA PRO A 164 11.70 4.30 -10.18
C PRO A 164 12.00 4.47 -8.70
N VAL A 165 11.16 5.26 -8.02
CA VAL A 165 11.30 5.55 -6.59
C VAL A 165 10.63 4.39 -5.85
N SER A 166 11.34 3.79 -4.88
CA SER A 166 10.73 2.75 -4.05
C SER A 166 9.59 3.35 -3.22
N LEU A 167 8.61 2.52 -2.81
CA LEU A 167 7.59 2.98 -1.87
C LEU A 167 8.24 3.45 -0.56
N TYR A 168 9.33 2.79 -0.14
CA TYR A 168 10.10 3.18 1.03
C TYR A 168 10.66 4.60 0.95
N ASP A 169 11.22 4.99 -0.20
CA ASP A 169 11.72 6.34 -0.41
C ASP A 169 10.58 7.36 -0.47
N LEU A 170 9.41 6.98 -1.01
CA LEU A 170 8.21 7.82 -0.93
C LEU A 170 7.75 8.03 0.51
N ILE A 171 7.81 7.00 1.37
CA ILE A 171 7.47 7.13 2.80
C ILE A 171 8.39 8.16 3.46
N LYS A 172 9.71 8.07 3.25
CA LYS A 172 10.67 9.06 3.77
C LYS A 172 10.36 10.48 3.29
N GLN A 173 9.88 10.59 2.05
CA GLN A 173 9.48 11.87 1.50
C GLN A 173 8.14 12.37 2.06
N LEU A 174 7.35 11.58 2.79
CA LEU A 174 6.05 12.01 3.31
C LEU A 174 6.13 13.18 4.29
N GLU A 175 7.26 13.33 4.99
CA GLU A 175 7.51 14.47 5.87
C GLU A 175 7.38 15.80 5.10
N LYS A 176 7.70 15.82 3.79
CA LYS A 176 7.53 17.00 2.94
C LYS A 176 6.08 17.47 2.82
N HIS A 177 5.11 16.58 3.04
CA HIS A 177 3.69 16.91 2.96
C HIS A 177 3.12 17.46 4.28
N ARG A 178 3.73 17.15 5.43
CA ARG A 178 3.21 17.59 6.75
C ARG A 178 3.19 19.11 6.89
N SER A 179 4.27 19.79 6.51
CA SER A 179 4.35 21.25 6.64
C SER A 179 3.29 21.98 5.78
N PRO A 180 3.11 21.66 4.47
CA PRO A 180 2.01 22.19 3.67
C PRO A 180 0.62 21.88 4.22
N LEU A 181 0.41 20.67 4.75
CA LEU A 181 -0.87 20.27 5.34
C LEU A 181 -1.17 21.08 6.61
N MET A 182 -0.20 21.21 7.52
CA MET A 182 -0.35 22.01 8.73
C MET A 182 -0.53 23.50 8.45
N ASN A 183 0.18 24.05 7.46
CA ASN A 183 -0.04 25.42 7.01
C ASN A 183 -1.47 25.62 6.47
N LEU A 184 -2.02 24.62 5.79
CA LEU A 184 -3.40 24.68 5.34
C LEU A 184 -4.39 24.60 6.52
N ALA A 185 -4.14 23.73 7.49
CA ALA A 185 -4.97 23.61 8.69
C ALA A 185 -5.06 24.92 9.47
N SER A 186 -3.95 25.65 9.63
CA SER A 186 -3.95 26.95 10.34
C SER A 186 -4.79 28.03 9.65
N ARG A 187 -5.10 27.85 8.36
CA ARG A 187 -5.93 28.76 7.57
C ARG A 187 -7.39 28.31 7.47
N MET A 188 -7.71 27.10 7.89
CA MET A 188 -9.06 26.55 7.84
C MET A 188 -9.83 26.91 9.11
N GLN A 189 -11.07 27.32 8.94
CA GLN A 189 -11.98 27.61 10.06
C GLN A 189 -12.89 26.41 10.40
N PHE A 190 -12.99 25.43 9.49
CA PHE A 190 -13.88 24.29 9.65
C PHE A 190 -13.18 23.17 10.44
N SER A 191 -13.67 22.91 11.66
CA SER A 191 -13.08 21.92 12.58
C SER A 191 -12.86 20.56 11.94
N ALA A 192 -13.87 20.02 11.24
CA ALA A 192 -13.74 18.67 10.67
C ALA A 192 -12.64 18.55 9.59
N THR A 193 -12.29 19.65 8.90
CA THR A 193 -11.15 19.66 7.98
C THR A 193 -9.83 19.67 8.74
N VAL A 194 -9.76 20.41 9.85
CA VAL A 194 -8.58 20.43 10.73
C VAL A 194 -8.35 19.05 11.33
N ASP A 195 -9.39 18.37 11.80
CA ASP A 195 -9.31 17.00 12.34
C ASP A 195 -8.78 16.02 11.30
N LYS A 196 -9.27 16.11 10.04
CA LYS A 196 -8.75 15.29 8.93
C LYS A 196 -7.28 15.54 8.65
N VAL A 197 -6.84 16.79 8.69
CA VAL A 197 -5.42 17.14 8.49
C VAL A 197 -4.56 16.60 9.64
N ASN A 198 -5.02 16.75 10.89
CA ASN A 198 -4.31 16.23 12.05
C ASN A 198 -4.16 14.70 11.96
N ASN A 199 -5.25 13.98 11.69
CA ASN A 199 -5.21 12.52 11.51
C ASN A 199 -4.25 12.09 10.40
N LEU A 200 -4.17 12.83 9.28
CA LEU A 200 -3.19 12.57 8.22
C LEU A 200 -1.76 12.80 8.70
N CYS A 201 -1.51 13.92 9.38
CA CYS A 201 -0.21 14.23 9.94
C CYS A 201 0.24 13.20 10.97
N ASP A 202 -0.67 12.72 11.82
CA ASP A 202 -0.40 11.71 12.83
C ASP A 202 -0.09 10.35 12.18
N ALA A 203 -0.88 9.94 11.18
CA ALA A 203 -0.62 8.72 10.43
C ALA A 203 0.74 8.76 9.70
N ILE A 204 1.11 9.90 9.10
CA ILE A 204 2.45 10.09 8.50
C ILE A 204 3.54 9.99 9.57
N SER A 205 3.36 10.66 10.71
CA SER A 205 4.34 10.68 11.80
C SER A 205 4.58 9.28 12.36
N TYR A 206 3.50 8.53 12.58
CA TYR A 206 3.55 7.17 13.09
C TYR A 206 4.33 6.26 12.13
N LEU A 207 4.00 6.33 10.83
CA LEU A 207 4.69 5.54 9.81
C LEU A 207 6.19 5.86 9.73
N LEU A 208 6.57 7.14 9.84
CA LEU A 208 7.97 7.58 9.84
C LEU A 208 8.71 7.13 11.11
N LEU A 209 8.08 7.24 12.28
CA LEU A 209 8.66 6.76 13.54
C LEU A 209 8.90 5.25 13.50
N GLN A 210 7.97 4.50 12.92
CA GLN A 210 8.10 3.06 12.79
C GLN A 210 9.30 2.66 11.92
N GLN A 211 9.60 3.42 10.86
CA GLN A 211 10.82 3.21 10.05
C GLN A 211 12.12 3.51 10.80
N MET A 212 12.07 4.26 11.91
CA MET A 212 13.26 4.54 12.72
C MET A 212 13.50 3.49 13.81
N VAL A 213 12.45 2.76 14.20
CA VAL A 213 12.50 1.77 15.29
C VAL A 213 12.68 0.35 14.76
N GLY A 214 12.19 0.06 13.55
CA GLY A 214 12.42 -1.20 12.83
C GLY A 214 13.74 -1.23 12.07
#